data_AF-A0A8T5ZMP5-F1
#
_entry.id   AF-A0A8T5ZMP5-F1
#
_cell.length_a   1.000
_cell.length_b   1.000
_cell.length_c   1.000
_cell.angle_alpha   90.00
_cell.angle_beta   90.00
_cell.angle_gamma   90.00
#
_symmetry.space_group_name_H-M   'P 1'
#
loop_
_entity.id
_entity.type
_entity.pdbx_description
1 polymer ?
#
loop_
_entity_poly.entity_id
_entity_poly.type
_entity_poly.pdbx_seq_one_letter_code
_entity_poly.pdbx_strand_id
1 'polypeptide(L)'
;SLSQLPKDLLTIPFLHDVLSEDFVFYYQNHADRLGIEGSIRRIVYEHDLTLKDKLFSSLLDQPAQAALWHDKQGHLSHYMVLIQRSGLSKLLEPLLFAATSDSQLSKTEISSIKINSETIPVYQLRYNGNNALMFATYQDKMLVFSSTDMLFKDDQQDTEATAIASDLLSGKKRWQASFGLEERAAEKTPVRQRIVVSARLLGFGYQRLMPSFAGVRFEMGNDGWHSFVALNDESASVDASFDFTPVWNSMPAGASFCVAVPYSHGIAEEMLSHISQENDKLNGALDGAAGLCWYE
;
A
#
# COMPACT_ATOMS: atom_id res chain seq x y z
N SER A 1 -2.04 6.93 -15.35
CA SER A 1 -0.67 6.36 -15.51
C SER A 1 0.20 6.92 -14.38
N LEU A 2 1.24 6.17 -13.97
CA LEU A 2 2.18 6.62 -12.92
C LEU A 2 3.00 7.84 -13.34
N SER A 3 3.31 8.00 -14.63
CA SER A 3 4.10 9.14 -15.12
C SER A 3 3.37 10.48 -14.97
N GLN A 4 2.03 10.47 -15.03
CA GLN A 4 1.19 11.65 -14.89
C GLN A 4 0.79 11.95 -13.43
N LEU A 5 0.91 10.96 -12.54
CA LEU A 5 0.44 11.07 -11.15
C LEU A 5 1.03 12.28 -10.40
N PRO A 6 2.35 12.58 -10.46
CA PRO A 6 2.90 13.75 -9.78
C PRO A 6 2.27 15.06 -10.26
N LYS A 7 2.08 15.20 -11.57
CA LYS A 7 1.45 16.38 -12.17
C LYS A 7 -0.02 16.49 -11.78
N ASP A 8 -0.73 15.37 -11.79
CA ASP A 8 -2.15 15.32 -11.41
C ASP A 8 -2.33 15.64 -9.91
N LEU A 9 -1.43 15.19 -9.04
CA LEU A 9 -1.47 15.46 -7.59
C LEU A 9 -1.39 16.95 -7.26
N LEU A 10 -0.57 17.72 -7.96
CA LEU A 10 -0.46 19.17 -7.77
C LEU A 10 -1.75 19.94 -8.10
N THR A 11 -2.69 19.32 -8.80
CA THR A 11 -3.98 19.97 -9.11
C THR A 11 -5.02 19.83 -7.99
N ILE A 12 -4.72 19.09 -6.92
CA ILE A 12 -5.57 19.03 -5.71
C ILE A 12 -5.27 20.27 -4.87
N PRO A 13 -6.21 21.21 -4.65
CA PRO A 13 -5.92 22.48 -3.97
C PRO A 13 -5.30 22.31 -2.58
N PHE A 14 -5.80 21.36 -1.79
CA PHE A 14 -5.25 21.08 -0.45
C PHE A 14 -3.86 20.43 -0.49
N LEU A 15 -3.59 19.57 -1.47
CA LEU A 15 -2.27 18.92 -1.59
C LEU A 15 -1.26 19.79 -2.32
N HIS A 16 -1.67 20.76 -3.13
CA HIS A 16 -0.78 21.74 -3.76
C HIS A 16 0.00 22.53 -2.70
N ASP A 17 -0.67 22.92 -1.61
CA ASP A 17 -0.05 23.72 -0.55
C ASP A 17 0.84 22.89 0.39
N VAL A 18 0.67 21.56 0.39
CA VAL A 18 1.43 20.60 1.23
C VAL A 18 2.53 19.88 0.43
N LEU A 19 2.29 19.60 -0.84
CA LEU A 19 3.18 18.98 -1.82
C LEU A 19 3.54 20.05 -2.85
N SER A 20 4.64 20.77 -2.61
CA SER A 20 5.10 21.86 -3.49
C SER A 20 5.58 21.35 -4.87
N GLU A 21 5.84 22.26 -5.83
CA GLU A 21 6.49 21.91 -7.10
C GLU A 21 7.82 21.15 -6.90
N ASP A 22 8.53 21.39 -5.79
CA ASP A 22 9.74 20.65 -5.40
C ASP A 22 9.46 19.17 -5.17
N PHE A 23 8.26 18.79 -4.70
CA PHE A 23 7.85 17.38 -4.55
C PHE A 23 7.77 16.68 -5.92
N VAL A 24 7.24 17.36 -6.95
CA VAL A 24 7.16 16.82 -8.32
C VAL A 24 8.52 16.79 -9.00
N PHE A 25 9.34 17.82 -8.83
CA PHE A 25 10.74 17.82 -9.29
C PHE A 25 11.57 16.73 -8.61
N TYR A 26 11.37 16.51 -7.32
CA TYR A 26 12.03 15.46 -6.54
C TYR A 26 11.68 14.06 -7.07
N TYR A 27 10.43 13.78 -7.47
CA TYR A 27 10.04 12.50 -8.06
C TYR A 27 10.55 12.31 -9.50
N GLN A 28 10.64 13.39 -10.29
CA GLN A 28 11.16 13.30 -11.66
C GLN A 28 12.68 13.08 -11.71
N ASN A 29 13.42 13.68 -10.77
CA ASN A 29 14.88 13.58 -10.63
C ASN A 29 15.30 12.71 -9.44
N HIS A 30 14.40 11.84 -8.94
CA HIS A 30 14.70 11.05 -7.75
C HIS A 30 15.92 10.16 -8.04
N ALA A 31 16.88 10.14 -7.11
CA ALA A 31 18.10 9.35 -7.24
C ALA A 31 17.79 7.88 -7.56
N ASP A 32 16.68 7.36 -7.04
CA ASP A 32 16.22 5.99 -7.29
C ASP A 32 15.78 5.76 -8.73
N ARG A 33 15.03 6.70 -9.32
CA ARG A 33 14.63 6.60 -10.74
C ARG A 33 15.85 6.60 -11.65
N LEU A 34 16.77 7.53 -11.42
CA LEU A 34 18.03 7.62 -12.19
C LEU A 34 18.91 6.40 -11.96
N GLY A 35 18.96 5.88 -10.74
CA GLY A 35 19.67 4.66 -10.38
C GLY A 35 19.14 3.44 -11.10
N ILE A 36 17.82 3.24 -11.10
CA ILE A 36 17.16 2.14 -11.81
C ILE A 36 17.40 2.25 -13.32
N GLU A 37 17.21 3.43 -13.90
CA GLU A 37 17.43 3.64 -15.34
C GLU A 37 18.90 3.41 -15.72
N GLY A 38 19.84 3.90 -14.90
CA GLY A 38 21.27 3.68 -15.06
C GLY A 38 21.66 2.21 -14.98
N SER A 39 21.19 1.47 -13.97
CA SER A 39 21.42 0.03 -13.83
C SER A 39 20.88 -0.74 -15.04
N ILE A 40 19.65 -0.45 -15.49
CA ILE A 40 19.07 -1.12 -16.66
C ILE A 40 19.90 -0.82 -17.92
N ARG A 41 20.29 0.44 -18.16
CA ARG A 41 21.14 0.80 -19.30
C ARG A 41 22.49 0.08 -19.28
N ARG A 42 23.10 -0.06 -18.10
CA ARG A 42 24.34 -0.83 -17.92
C ARG A 42 24.15 -2.29 -18.32
N ILE A 43 23.11 -2.94 -17.80
CA ILE A 43 22.79 -4.35 -18.12
C ILE A 43 22.53 -4.52 -19.61
N VAL A 44 21.77 -3.61 -20.23
CA VAL A 44 21.50 -3.64 -21.67
C VAL A 44 22.77 -3.58 -22.49
N TYR A 45 23.70 -2.71 -22.10
CA TYR A 45 24.98 -2.57 -22.78
C TYR A 45 25.90 -3.78 -22.55
N GLU A 46 26.04 -4.25 -21.32
CA GLU A 46 26.96 -5.35 -20.96
C GLU A 46 26.52 -6.71 -21.52
N HIS A 47 25.23 -6.92 -21.71
CA HIS A 47 24.67 -8.17 -22.25
C HIS A 47 24.19 -8.04 -23.70
N ASP A 48 24.60 -6.99 -24.42
CA ASP A 48 24.25 -6.73 -25.82
C ASP A 48 22.75 -6.87 -26.12
N LEU A 49 21.89 -6.38 -25.22
CA LEU A 49 20.45 -6.54 -25.31
C LEU A 49 19.83 -5.53 -26.28
N THR A 50 18.88 -5.98 -27.10
CA THR A 50 18.05 -5.11 -27.94
C THR A 50 16.82 -4.63 -27.17
N LEU A 51 17.04 -3.81 -26.16
CA LEU A 51 15.95 -3.15 -25.44
C LEU A 51 15.48 -1.90 -26.19
N LYS A 52 14.18 -1.62 -26.18
CA LYS A 52 13.68 -0.33 -26.66
C LYS A 52 14.18 0.77 -25.72
N ASP A 53 14.75 1.84 -26.27
CA ASP A 53 15.22 3.03 -25.53
C ASP A 53 14.17 3.65 -24.59
N LYS A 54 12.89 3.32 -24.81
CA LYS A 54 11.74 3.79 -24.04
C LYS A 54 11.11 2.70 -23.15
N LEU A 55 11.85 1.65 -22.77
CA LEU A 55 11.29 0.60 -21.90
C LEU A 55 10.69 1.22 -20.62
N PHE A 56 11.50 1.97 -19.90
CA PHE A 56 11.14 2.47 -18.57
C PHE A 56 9.96 3.45 -18.63
N SER A 57 9.99 4.39 -19.58
CA SER A 57 8.85 5.29 -19.83
C SER A 57 7.61 4.52 -20.29
N SER A 58 7.75 3.56 -21.19
CA SER A 58 6.65 2.69 -21.62
C SER A 58 6.03 1.89 -20.47
N LEU A 59 6.79 1.52 -19.43
CA LEU A 59 6.26 0.83 -18.25
C LEU A 59 5.49 1.80 -17.34
N LEU A 60 6.02 3.00 -17.10
CA LEU A 60 5.37 4.02 -16.27
C LEU A 60 4.12 4.63 -16.91
N ASP A 61 4.06 4.65 -18.25
CA ASP A 61 2.92 5.15 -19.02
C ASP A 61 1.69 4.23 -19.00
N GLN A 62 1.80 3.06 -18.36
CA GLN A 62 0.70 2.09 -18.28
C GLN A 62 -0.30 2.39 -17.16
N PRO A 63 -1.51 1.81 -17.23
CA PRO A 63 -2.34 1.63 -16.06
C PRO A 63 -1.58 0.82 -15.00
N ALA A 64 -1.47 1.38 -13.81
CA ALA A 64 -0.87 0.69 -12.68
C ALA A 64 -1.66 0.99 -11.42
N GLN A 65 -1.49 0.10 -10.45
CA GLN A 65 -1.99 0.27 -9.10
C GLN A 65 -0.79 0.26 -8.16
N ALA A 66 -0.77 1.16 -7.19
CA ALA A 66 0.28 1.22 -6.19
C ALA A 66 -0.33 1.21 -4.79
N ALA A 67 0.30 0.47 -3.89
CA ALA A 67 -0.01 0.44 -2.47
C ALA A 67 1.27 0.76 -1.70
N LEU A 68 1.13 1.58 -0.64
CA LEU A 68 2.22 1.98 0.23
C LEU A 68 1.81 1.79 1.68
N TRP A 69 2.74 1.36 2.53
CA TRP A 69 2.51 1.19 3.95
C TRP A 69 3.80 1.38 4.75
N HIS A 70 3.64 1.51 6.07
CA HIS A 70 4.77 1.68 6.96
C HIS A 70 5.55 0.38 7.17
N ASP A 71 6.87 0.50 7.32
CA ASP A 71 7.69 -0.57 7.85
C ASP A 71 7.47 -0.79 9.36
N LYS A 72 8.21 -1.74 9.92
CA LYS A 72 8.18 -2.06 11.35
C LYS A 72 8.60 -0.87 12.24
N GLN A 73 9.31 0.12 11.69
CA GLN A 73 9.75 1.32 12.39
C GLN A 73 8.77 2.49 12.24
N GLY A 74 7.70 2.34 11.44
CA GLY A 74 6.71 3.39 11.21
C GLY A 74 7.05 4.33 10.05
N HIS A 75 8.10 4.08 9.27
CA HIS A 75 8.41 4.89 8.08
C HIS A 75 7.65 4.38 6.85
N LEU A 76 7.16 5.28 6.00
CA LEU A 76 6.48 4.92 4.75
C LEU A 76 7.51 4.48 3.69
N SER A 77 8.04 3.26 3.84
CA SER A 77 9.13 2.74 3.04
C SER A 77 8.75 1.50 2.22
N HIS A 78 7.67 0.80 2.60
CA HIS A 78 7.18 -0.35 1.84
C HIS A 78 6.21 0.08 0.75
N TYR A 79 6.46 -0.40 -0.46
CA TYR A 79 5.58 -0.17 -1.60
C TYR A 79 5.46 -1.40 -2.47
N MET A 80 4.29 -1.54 -3.08
CA MET A 80 4.00 -2.56 -4.09
C MET A 80 3.27 -1.91 -5.27
N VAL A 81 3.70 -2.20 -6.48
CA VAL A 81 3.16 -1.65 -7.72
C VAL A 81 2.79 -2.79 -8.67
N LEU A 82 1.53 -2.86 -9.07
CA LEU A 82 1.04 -3.75 -10.09
C LEU A 82 0.92 -2.97 -11.41
N ILE A 83 1.73 -3.34 -12.39
CA ILE A 83 1.71 -2.81 -13.75
C ILE A 83 1.02 -3.84 -14.64
N GLN A 84 0.06 -3.41 -15.46
CA GLN A 84 -0.60 -4.27 -16.45
C GLN A 84 -0.38 -3.72 -17.85
N ARG A 85 0.22 -4.52 -18.72
CA ARG A 85 0.56 -4.14 -20.10
C ARG A 85 0.57 -5.34 -21.01
N SER A 86 -0.09 -5.22 -22.16
CA SER A 86 -0.02 -6.26 -23.17
C SER A 86 1.41 -6.41 -23.73
N GLY A 87 1.88 -7.66 -23.82
CA GLY A 87 3.22 -7.98 -24.32
C GLY A 87 4.34 -7.62 -23.35
N LEU A 88 4.02 -7.53 -22.05
CA LEU A 88 5.00 -7.23 -21.00
C LEU A 88 6.05 -8.34 -20.84
N SER A 89 5.63 -9.60 -20.93
CA SER A 89 6.54 -10.75 -20.90
C SER A 89 7.60 -10.66 -22.00
N LYS A 90 7.19 -10.46 -23.25
CA LYS A 90 8.09 -10.29 -24.40
C LYS A 90 9.01 -9.08 -24.27
N LEU A 91 8.53 -8.02 -23.64
CA LEU A 91 9.29 -6.78 -23.42
C LEU A 91 10.42 -7.00 -22.40
N LEU A 92 10.18 -7.83 -21.38
CA LEU A 92 11.14 -8.08 -20.29
C LEU A 92 12.02 -9.30 -20.54
N GLU A 93 11.68 -10.17 -21.49
CA GLU A 93 12.42 -11.39 -21.82
C GLU A 93 13.95 -11.19 -21.96
N PRO A 94 14.48 -10.16 -22.66
CA PRO A 94 15.92 -9.93 -22.73
C PRO A 94 16.55 -9.63 -21.37
N LEU A 95 15.85 -8.87 -20.51
CA LEU A 95 16.30 -8.59 -19.15
C LEU A 95 16.28 -9.85 -18.29
N LEU A 96 15.24 -10.69 -18.43
CA LEU A 96 15.15 -11.95 -17.69
C LEU A 96 16.26 -12.93 -18.08
N PHE A 97 16.72 -12.90 -19.34
CA PHE A 97 17.89 -13.68 -19.77
C PHE A 97 19.18 -13.19 -19.11
N ALA A 98 19.42 -11.87 -19.10
CA ALA A 98 20.59 -11.27 -18.43
C ALA A 98 20.61 -11.54 -16.92
N ALA A 99 19.44 -11.72 -16.29
CA ALA A 99 19.33 -12.06 -14.87
C ALA A 99 20.01 -13.37 -14.44
N THR A 100 20.43 -14.20 -15.40
CA THR A 100 21.15 -15.46 -15.14
C THR A 100 22.64 -15.28 -14.90
N SER A 101 23.21 -14.15 -15.34
CA SER A 101 24.66 -13.89 -15.31
C SER A 101 25.02 -12.50 -14.79
N ASP A 102 24.06 -11.59 -14.66
CA ASP A 102 24.30 -10.24 -14.15
C ASP A 102 24.41 -10.18 -12.62
N SER A 103 25.20 -9.23 -12.12
CA SER A 103 25.43 -9.02 -10.68
C SER A 103 24.43 -8.06 -10.03
N GLN A 104 23.83 -7.16 -10.80
CA GLN A 104 22.81 -6.21 -10.35
C GLN A 104 21.41 -6.77 -10.56
N LEU A 105 21.17 -7.53 -11.62
CA LEU A 105 19.91 -8.21 -11.87
C LEU A 105 20.08 -9.71 -11.66
N SER A 106 19.38 -10.28 -10.68
CA SER A 106 19.48 -11.71 -10.40
C SER A 106 18.14 -12.31 -10.04
N LYS A 107 17.99 -13.62 -10.34
CA LYS A 107 16.88 -14.41 -9.79
C LYS A 107 17.15 -14.70 -8.32
N THR A 108 16.15 -14.47 -7.47
CA THR A 108 16.26 -14.79 -6.05
C THR A 108 16.06 -16.30 -5.84
N GLU A 109 16.86 -16.93 -4.98
CA GLU A 109 16.79 -18.38 -4.76
C GLU A 109 15.62 -18.80 -3.85
N ILE A 110 15.34 -17.98 -2.84
CA ILE A 110 14.32 -18.27 -1.81
C ILE A 110 12.93 -17.68 -2.14
N SER A 111 12.86 -16.71 -3.04
CA SER A 111 11.61 -16.03 -3.36
C SER A 111 10.99 -16.46 -4.68
N SER A 112 9.88 -17.18 -4.57
CA SER A 112 8.96 -17.47 -5.67
C SER A 112 7.53 -17.19 -5.24
N ILE A 113 6.62 -17.02 -6.19
CA ILE A 113 5.19 -16.86 -5.95
C ILE A 113 4.50 -18.03 -6.62
N LYS A 114 3.71 -18.80 -5.87
CA LYS A 114 2.93 -19.90 -6.43
C LYS A 114 1.62 -19.36 -6.98
N ILE A 115 1.35 -19.63 -8.25
CA ILE A 115 0.09 -19.33 -8.92
C ILE A 115 -0.41 -20.63 -9.55
N ASN A 116 -1.51 -21.17 -9.04
CA ASN A 116 -2.01 -22.50 -9.41
C ASN A 116 -0.91 -23.58 -9.21
N SER A 117 -0.47 -24.24 -10.30
CA SER A 117 0.63 -25.21 -10.30
C SER A 117 1.95 -24.64 -10.82
N GLU A 118 2.02 -23.33 -11.06
CA GLU A 118 3.18 -22.64 -11.60
C GLU A 118 3.94 -21.88 -10.51
N THR A 119 5.27 -21.99 -10.54
CA THR A 119 6.16 -21.27 -9.62
C THR A 119 6.75 -20.08 -10.36
N ILE A 120 6.27 -18.88 -10.02
CA ILE A 120 6.73 -17.64 -10.63
C ILE A 120 8.00 -17.17 -9.93
N PRO A 121 9.12 -17.01 -10.65
CA PRO A 121 10.37 -16.52 -10.06
C PRO A 121 10.23 -15.05 -9.66
N VAL A 122 10.84 -14.69 -8.53
CA VAL A 122 11.11 -13.30 -8.18
C VAL A 122 12.52 -12.94 -8.64
N TYR A 123 12.64 -11.74 -9.22
CA TYR A 123 13.90 -11.15 -9.63
C TYR A 123 14.21 -9.95 -8.75
N GLN A 124 15.49 -9.71 -8.51
CA GLN A 124 15.99 -8.57 -7.77
C GLN A 124 16.85 -7.70 -8.68
N LEU A 125 16.57 -6.41 -8.73
CA LEU A 125 17.40 -5.39 -9.36
C LEU A 125 18.04 -4.51 -8.28
N ARG A 126 19.35 -4.56 -8.16
CA ARG A 126 20.15 -3.70 -7.30
C ARG A 126 20.51 -2.41 -8.03
N TYR A 127 20.34 -1.29 -7.35
CA TYR A 127 20.63 0.04 -7.87
C TYR A 127 21.19 0.93 -6.75
N ASN A 128 21.90 2.00 -7.11
CA ASN A 128 22.50 2.95 -6.14
C ASN A 128 23.30 2.27 -5.00
N GLY A 129 23.97 1.15 -5.30
CA GLY A 129 24.81 0.38 -4.37
C GLY A 129 24.03 -0.50 -3.38
N ASN A 130 23.20 0.11 -2.54
CA ASN A 130 22.51 -0.56 -1.44
C ASN A 130 21.00 -0.74 -1.65
N ASN A 131 20.41 -0.10 -2.66
CA ASN A 131 18.98 -0.20 -2.89
C ASN A 131 18.69 -1.44 -3.75
N ALA A 132 17.54 -2.05 -3.50
CA ALA A 132 17.05 -3.18 -4.27
C ALA A 132 15.57 -3.00 -4.56
N LEU A 133 15.17 -3.44 -5.74
CA LEU A 133 13.79 -3.54 -6.18
C LEU A 133 13.53 -4.99 -6.56
N MET A 134 12.41 -5.53 -6.13
CA MET A 134 12.01 -6.88 -6.46
C MET A 134 10.87 -6.83 -7.45
N PHE A 135 10.84 -7.78 -8.38
CA PHE A 135 9.73 -7.91 -9.30
C PHE A 135 9.45 -9.35 -9.71
N ALA A 136 8.18 -9.62 -10.00
CA ALA A 136 7.71 -10.86 -10.57
C ALA A 136 6.78 -10.55 -11.74
N THR A 137 6.83 -11.38 -12.78
CA THR A 137 6.03 -11.19 -13.99
C THR A 137 5.19 -12.43 -14.24
N TYR A 138 3.90 -12.23 -14.51
CA TYR A 138 2.99 -13.30 -14.89
C TYR A 138 2.09 -12.81 -16.02
N GLN A 139 2.17 -13.44 -17.19
CA GLN A 139 1.46 -13.03 -18.39
C GLN A 139 1.73 -11.55 -18.75
N ASP A 140 0.70 -10.72 -18.76
CA ASP A 140 0.74 -9.29 -19.05
C ASP A 140 0.79 -8.41 -17.78
N LYS A 141 1.15 -9.00 -16.62
CA LYS A 141 1.25 -8.28 -15.34
C LYS A 141 2.66 -8.38 -14.75
N MET A 142 3.12 -7.28 -14.17
CA MET A 142 4.35 -7.20 -13.40
C MET A 142 4.01 -6.64 -12.04
N LEU A 143 4.38 -7.39 -10.99
CA LEU A 143 4.32 -6.95 -9.62
C LEU A 143 5.72 -6.51 -9.22
N VAL A 144 5.84 -5.28 -8.74
CA VAL A 144 7.08 -4.66 -8.28
C VAL A 144 6.93 -4.37 -6.79
N PHE A 145 7.94 -4.61 -5.98
CA PHE A 145 7.88 -4.37 -4.54
C PHE A 145 9.25 -4.04 -3.94
N SER A 146 9.26 -3.34 -2.81
CA SER A 146 10.46 -2.73 -2.24
C SER A 146 11.40 -3.71 -1.52
N SER A 147 10.90 -4.80 -0.96
CA SER A 147 11.74 -5.77 -0.22
C SER A 147 11.13 -7.17 -0.18
N THR A 148 11.97 -8.19 -0.02
CA THR A 148 11.53 -9.58 0.19
C THR A 148 10.76 -9.74 1.49
N ASP A 149 11.07 -8.96 2.52
CA ASP A 149 10.39 -9.00 3.83
C ASP A 149 8.90 -8.70 3.76
N MET A 150 8.42 -8.15 2.64
CA MET A 150 7.00 -7.93 2.39
C MET A 150 6.24 -9.21 2.05
N LEU A 151 6.93 -10.25 1.55
CA LEU A 151 6.35 -11.52 1.13
C LEU A 151 6.92 -12.71 1.91
N PHE A 152 8.03 -12.51 2.62
CA PHE A 152 8.77 -13.56 3.29
C PHE A 152 9.06 -13.15 4.74
N LYS A 153 8.97 -14.12 5.65
CA LYS A 153 9.43 -14.04 7.02
C LYS A 153 10.65 -14.93 7.12
N ASP A 154 11.83 -14.31 7.17
CA ASP A 154 13.12 -14.99 7.05
C ASP A 154 13.17 -15.80 5.74
N ASP A 155 13.49 -17.10 5.80
CA ASP A 155 13.51 -17.99 4.64
C ASP A 155 12.13 -18.62 4.32
N GLN A 156 11.08 -18.28 5.07
CA GLN A 156 9.73 -18.81 4.85
C GLN A 156 8.81 -17.81 4.18
N GLN A 157 7.95 -18.31 3.29
CA GLN A 157 6.87 -17.50 2.71
C GLN A 157 5.88 -17.07 3.78
N ASP A 158 5.55 -15.79 3.82
CA ASP A 158 4.35 -15.34 4.53
C ASP A 158 3.14 -15.75 3.69
N THR A 159 2.36 -16.72 4.18
CA THR A 159 1.24 -17.30 3.45
C THR A 159 0.20 -16.26 3.04
N GLU A 160 -0.08 -15.26 3.88
CA GLU A 160 -1.09 -14.25 3.59
C GLU A 160 -0.55 -13.23 2.57
N ALA A 161 0.68 -12.74 2.78
CA ALA A 161 1.27 -11.76 1.88
C ALA A 161 1.54 -12.34 0.48
N THR A 162 2.02 -13.58 0.41
CA THR A 162 2.20 -14.29 -0.87
C THR A 162 0.88 -14.63 -1.55
N ALA A 163 -0.18 -14.94 -0.80
CA ALA A 163 -1.52 -15.09 -1.36
C ALA A 163 -2.02 -13.79 -1.98
N ILE A 164 -1.80 -12.63 -1.33
CA ILE A 164 -2.14 -11.31 -1.89
C ILE A 164 -1.37 -11.07 -3.20
N ALA A 165 -0.06 -11.34 -3.22
CA ALA A 165 0.75 -11.19 -4.43
C ALA A 165 0.29 -12.10 -5.57
N SER A 166 -0.03 -13.37 -5.26
CA SER A 166 -0.59 -14.35 -6.20
C SER A 166 -1.94 -13.91 -6.76
N ASP A 167 -2.81 -13.39 -5.90
CA ASP A 167 -4.12 -12.84 -6.26
C ASP A 167 -3.98 -11.63 -7.20
N LEU A 168 -3.07 -10.71 -6.91
CA LEU A 168 -2.82 -9.53 -7.76
C LEU A 168 -2.28 -9.93 -9.13
N LEU A 169 -1.31 -10.85 -9.19
CA LEU A 169 -0.73 -11.34 -10.44
C LEU A 169 -1.75 -12.13 -11.28
N SER A 170 -2.60 -12.94 -10.64
CA SER A 170 -3.70 -13.64 -11.32
C SER A 170 -4.81 -12.69 -11.78
N GLY A 171 -4.87 -11.47 -11.25
CA GLY A 171 -5.81 -10.42 -11.66
C GLY A 171 -7.04 -10.28 -10.77
N LYS A 172 -7.05 -10.94 -9.61
CA LYS A 172 -8.04 -10.66 -8.57
C LYS A 172 -7.84 -9.24 -8.04
N LYS A 173 -8.94 -8.54 -7.83
CA LYS A 173 -8.98 -7.13 -7.45
C LYS A 173 -8.87 -6.95 -5.94
N ARG A 174 -7.81 -7.50 -5.34
CA ARG A 174 -7.65 -7.59 -3.88
C ARG A 174 -7.65 -6.21 -3.23
N TRP A 175 -6.88 -5.26 -3.77
CA TRP A 175 -6.82 -3.90 -3.23
C TRP A 175 -8.15 -3.15 -3.34
N GLN A 176 -8.85 -3.24 -4.48
CA GLN A 176 -10.15 -2.60 -4.63
C GLN A 176 -11.15 -3.13 -3.60
N ALA A 177 -11.20 -4.46 -3.44
CA ALA A 177 -12.07 -5.11 -2.48
C ALA A 177 -11.75 -4.69 -1.04
N SER A 178 -10.45 -4.59 -0.68
CA SER A 178 -10.01 -4.14 0.66
C SER A 178 -10.44 -2.71 1.00
N PHE A 179 -10.72 -1.88 -0.01
CA PHE A 179 -11.18 -0.50 0.17
C PHE A 179 -12.67 -0.33 -0.18
N GLY A 180 -13.43 -1.41 -0.35
CA GLY A 180 -14.86 -1.35 -0.72
C GLY A 180 -15.10 -0.62 -2.05
N LEU A 181 -14.12 -0.61 -2.95
CA LEU A 181 -14.20 0.12 -4.20
C LEU A 181 -14.97 -0.70 -5.23
N GLU A 182 -16.06 -0.12 -5.73
CA GLU A 182 -16.74 -0.67 -6.89
C GLU A 182 -15.81 -0.71 -8.09
N GLU A 183 -16.09 -1.69 -8.97
CA GLU A 183 -15.44 -1.77 -10.26
C GLU A 183 -15.61 -0.44 -10.98
N ARG A 184 -14.53 0.04 -11.61
CA ARG A 184 -14.64 1.13 -12.56
C ARG A 184 -15.44 0.59 -13.75
N ALA A 185 -16.76 0.54 -13.62
CA ALA A 185 -17.64 0.34 -14.75
C ALA A 185 -17.28 1.44 -15.76
N ALA A 186 -17.56 1.19 -17.04
CA ALA A 186 -17.51 2.22 -18.07
C ALA A 186 -18.65 3.26 -17.83
N GLU A 187 -18.68 3.85 -16.64
CA GLU A 187 -19.55 4.96 -16.28
C GLU A 187 -19.22 6.16 -17.16
N LYS A 188 -20.20 7.04 -17.28
CA LYS A 188 -20.20 8.21 -18.18
C LYS A 188 -19.05 9.20 -17.92
N THR A 189 -18.30 9.04 -16.82
CA THR A 189 -17.14 9.86 -16.45
C THR A 189 -15.92 8.99 -16.14
N PRO A 190 -14.92 8.93 -17.04
CA PRO A 190 -13.71 8.14 -16.81
C PRO A 190 -12.88 8.72 -15.66
N VAL A 191 -12.62 7.92 -14.63
CA VAL A 191 -11.70 8.27 -13.53
C VAL A 191 -10.27 8.04 -13.98
N ARG A 192 -9.51 9.12 -14.15
CA ARG A 192 -8.10 9.11 -14.58
C ARG A 192 -7.17 8.62 -13.47
N GLN A 193 -7.37 9.11 -12.25
CA GLN A 193 -6.58 8.76 -11.06
C GLN A 193 -7.51 8.53 -9.88
N ARG A 194 -7.17 7.56 -9.02
CA ARG A 194 -7.86 7.32 -7.74
C ARG A 194 -6.80 7.13 -6.67
N ILE A 195 -6.88 7.91 -5.60
CA ILE A 195 -6.03 7.79 -4.42
C ILE A 195 -6.94 7.44 -3.26
N VAL A 196 -6.57 6.42 -2.49
CA VAL A 196 -7.27 6.06 -1.26
C VAL A 196 -6.29 6.10 -0.13
N VAL A 197 -6.68 6.78 0.95
CA VAL A 197 -5.88 6.89 2.16
C VAL A 197 -6.71 6.34 3.31
N SER A 198 -6.25 5.24 3.92
CA SER A 198 -6.96 4.62 5.03
C SER A 198 -6.88 5.48 6.30
N ALA A 199 -7.87 5.33 7.16
CA ALA A 199 -7.84 5.90 8.51
C ALA A 199 -6.65 5.38 9.32
N ARG A 200 -6.08 4.21 9.00
CA ARG A 200 -4.86 3.71 9.65
C ARG A 200 -3.65 4.61 9.38
N LEU A 201 -3.56 5.19 8.18
CA LEU A 201 -2.50 6.14 7.86
C LEU A 201 -2.77 7.51 8.50
N LEU A 202 -4.00 8.01 8.36
CA LEU A 202 -4.38 9.36 8.84
C LEU A 202 -4.54 9.47 10.35
N GLY A 203 -4.90 8.37 11.00
CA GLY A 203 -5.17 8.35 12.42
C GLY A 203 -3.90 8.35 13.27
N PHE A 204 -2.72 8.09 12.70
CA PHE A 204 -1.45 8.01 13.43
C PHE A 204 -1.53 7.14 14.71
N GLY A 205 -2.30 6.05 14.67
CA GLY A 205 -2.56 5.18 15.83
C GLY A 205 -3.85 5.50 16.60
N TYR A 206 -4.44 6.68 16.40
CA TYR A 206 -5.68 7.14 17.04
C TYR A 206 -6.95 6.80 16.26
N GLN A 207 -6.86 6.05 15.16
CA GLN A 207 -8.04 5.68 14.35
C GLN A 207 -9.12 4.96 15.16
N ARG A 208 -8.75 4.33 16.28
CA ARG A 208 -9.68 3.66 17.21
C ARG A 208 -10.68 4.61 17.89
N LEU A 209 -10.33 5.90 17.97
CA LEU A 209 -11.21 6.95 18.50
C LEU A 209 -12.19 7.49 17.45
N MET A 210 -12.05 7.04 16.20
CA MET A 210 -12.89 7.41 15.07
C MET A 210 -13.41 6.13 14.38
N PRO A 211 -14.12 5.24 15.09
CA PRO A 211 -14.46 3.90 14.59
C PRO A 211 -15.29 3.93 13.31
N SER A 212 -16.09 4.97 13.10
CA SER A 212 -16.88 5.16 11.88
C SER A 212 -16.05 5.63 10.68
N PHE A 213 -14.83 6.13 10.87
CA PHE A 213 -14.00 6.67 9.79
C PHE A 213 -13.11 5.58 9.18
N ALA A 214 -13.34 5.23 7.92
CA ALA A 214 -12.56 4.23 7.20
C ALA A 214 -11.37 4.86 6.44
N GLY A 215 -11.53 6.11 6.00
CA GLY A 215 -10.50 6.82 5.25
C GLY A 215 -11.08 7.86 4.30
N VAL A 216 -10.23 8.36 3.41
CA VAL A 216 -10.61 9.30 2.35
C VAL A 216 -10.23 8.74 0.99
N ARG A 217 -11.01 9.12 -0.02
CA ARG A 217 -10.75 8.80 -1.42
C ARG A 217 -10.78 10.06 -2.24
N PHE A 218 -9.83 10.20 -3.14
CA PHE A 218 -9.76 11.26 -4.14
C PHE A 218 -9.84 10.66 -5.53
N GLU A 219 -10.69 11.20 -6.39
CA GLU A 219 -10.84 10.74 -7.78
C GLU A 219 -10.68 11.92 -8.74
N MET A 220 -9.82 11.76 -9.74
CA MET A 220 -9.61 12.74 -10.81
C MET A 220 -10.49 12.37 -12.00
N GLY A 221 -11.55 13.14 -12.23
CA GLY A 221 -12.41 13.04 -13.40
C GLY A 221 -11.95 13.96 -14.53
N ASN A 222 -12.87 14.25 -15.46
CA ASN A 222 -12.65 15.27 -16.49
C ASN A 222 -12.81 16.69 -15.93
N ASP A 223 -13.71 16.87 -14.96
CA ASP A 223 -14.07 18.17 -14.39
C ASP A 223 -13.22 18.56 -13.17
N GLY A 224 -12.22 17.75 -12.82
CA GLY A 224 -11.29 17.97 -11.72
C GLY A 224 -11.32 16.87 -10.66
N TRP A 225 -10.83 17.20 -9.47
CA TRP A 225 -10.76 16.28 -8.34
C TRP A 225 -12.05 16.29 -7.52
N HIS A 226 -12.51 15.09 -7.16
CA HIS A 226 -13.61 14.86 -6.24
C HIS A 226 -13.09 14.13 -5.00
N SER A 227 -13.50 14.61 -3.83
CA SER A 227 -13.12 14.05 -2.53
C SER A 227 -14.30 13.32 -1.92
N PHE A 228 -14.04 12.16 -1.34
CA PHE A 228 -15.03 11.31 -0.69
C PHE A 228 -14.51 10.90 0.68
N VAL A 229 -15.41 10.82 1.66
CA VAL A 229 -15.15 10.24 2.98
C VAL A 229 -15.72 8.84 2.98
N ALA A 230 -14.89 7.85 3.31
CA ALA A 230 -15.30 6.47 3.49
C ALA A 230 -15.64 6.25 4.98
N LEU A 231 -16.82 5.69 5.22
CA LEU A 231 -17.27 5.31 6.54
C LEU A 231 -17.26 3.79 6.66
N ASN A 232 -16.91 3.28 7.84
CA ASN A 232 -17.10 1.87 8.18
C ASN A 232 -18.60 1.58 8.33
N ASP A 233 -19.01 0.34 8.10
CA ASP A 233 -20.41 -0.08 8.27
C ASP A 233 -20.86 -0.03 9.75
N GLU A 234 -22.16 -0.20 10.02
CA GLU A 234 -22.72 -0.23 11.39
C GLU A 234 -22.14 -1.34 12.28
N SER A 235 -21.47 -2.34 11.72
CA SER A 235 -20.82 -3.40 12.51
C SER A 235 -19.42 -3.02 12.99
N ALA A 236 -18.73 -2.15 12.25
CA ALA A 236 -17.41 -1.61 12.58
C ALA A 236 -17.47 -0.17 13.13
N SER A 237 -18.57 0.55 12.89
CA SER A 237 -18.91 1.78 13.58
C SER A 237 -19.68 1.44 14.84
N VAL A 238 -19.06 1.71 15.98
CA VAL A 238 -19.73 1.54 17.27
C VAL A 238 -20.95 2.46 17.30
N ASP A 239 -22.04 1.98 17.90
CA ASP A 239 -23.29 2.70 18.10
C ASP A 239 -23.03 4.18 18.40
N ALA A 240 -23.39 5.06 17.47
CA ALA A 240 -23.14 6.49 17.58
C ALA A 240 -23.95 7.16 18.72
N SER A 241 -24.80 6.40 19.42
CA SER A 241 -25.57 6.81 20.59
C SER A 241 -24.82 6.69 21.92
N PHE A 242 -23.50 6.89 21.95
CA PHE A 242 -22.71 6.84 23.19
C PHE A 242 -23.24 7.81 24.25
N ASP A 243 -23.76 7.26 25.35
CA ASP A 243 -23.94 8.02 26.59
C ASP A 243 -22.61 8.09 27.34
N PHE A 244 -21.95 9.25 27.27
CA PHE A 244 -20.69 9.51 27.99
C PHE A 244 -20.91 9.89 29.47
N THR A 245 -22.15 10.05 29.91
CA THR A 245 -22.49 10.47 31.29
C THR A 245 -21.88 9.54 32.36
N PRO A 246 -21.92 8.19 32.22
CA PRO A 246 -21.29 7.29 33.18
C PRO A 246 -19.76 7.46 33.27
N VAL A 247 -19.11 7.76 32.15
CA VAL A 247 -17.66 8.00 32.09
C VAL A 247 -17.32 9.29 32.84
N TRP A 248 -18.02 10.39 32.56
CA TRP A 248 -17.83 11.66 33.26
C TRP A 248 -18.10 11.56 34.76
N ASN A 249 -19.14 10.82 35.16
CA ASN A 249 -19.46 10.59 36.57
C ASN A 249 -18.38 9.76 37.31
N SER A 250 -17.58 9.01 36.58
CA SER A 250 -16.54 8.13 37.13
C SER A 250 -15.12 8.71 36.97
N MET A 251 -14.99 9.92 36.40
CA MET A 251 -13.66 10.51 36.17
C MET A 251 -12.97 10.85 37.50
N PRO A 252 -11.69 10.49 37.66
CA PRO A 252 -11.00 10.76 38.92
C PRO A 252 -10.77 12.26 39.10
N ALA A 253 -10.97 12.73 40.34
CA ALA A 253 -10.60 14.09 40.70
C ALA A 253 -9.07 14.26 40.70
N GLY A 254 -8.59 15.42 40.23
CA GLY A 254 -7.16 15.76 40.24
C GLY A 254 -6.42 15.51 38.93
N ALA A 255 -7.10 15.08 37.86
CA ALA A 255 -6.53 15.11 36.52
C ALA A 255 -6.45 16.55 36.00
N SER A 256 -5.36 16.88 35.31
CA SER A 256 -5.16 18.18 34.67
C SER A 256 -5.98 18.31 33.39
N PHE A 257 -6.28 17.19 32.73
CA PHE A 257 -7.11 17.14 31.53
C PHE A 257 -7.74 15.76 31.37
N CYS A 258 -9.02 15.69 30.99
CA CYS A 258 -9.68 14.44 30.65
C CYS A 258 -10.54 14.59 29.39
N VAL A 259 -10.63 13.52 28.60
CA VAL A 259 -11.55 13.39 27.46
C VAL A 259 -12.31 12.07 27.54
N ALA A 260 -13.57 12.11 27.14
CA ALA A 260 -14.37 10.91 26.91
C ALA A 260 -14.36 10.59 25.41
N VAL A 261 -14.03 9.36 25.05
CA VAL A 261 -13.85 8.93 23.67
C VAL A 261 -14.54 7.60 23.40
N PRO A 262 -15.09 7.40 22.20
CA PRO A 262 -15.57 6.08 21.80
C PRO A 262 -14.37 5.14 21.58
N TYR A 263 -14.49 3.89 22.02
CA TYR A 263 -13.45 2.87 21.87
C TYR A 263 -13.99 1.65 21.10
N SER A 264 -13.26 1.22 20.06
CA SER A 264 -13.67 0.16 19.13
C SER A 264 -13.45 -1.25 19.67
N HIS A 265 -14.33 -2.17 19.27
CA HIS A 265 -14.37 -3.57 19.70
C HIS A 265 -13.19 -4.42 19.21
N GLY A 266 -12.93 -5.52 19.92
CA GLY A 266 -12.15 -6.65 19.39
C GLY A 266 -10.64 -6.64 19.60
N ILE A 267 -10.00 -5.50 19.91
CA ILE A 267 -8.52 -5.51 20.02
C ILE A 267 -8.04 -5.93 21.40
N ALA A 268 -8.81 -5.63 22.45
CA ALA A 268 -8.53 -6.24 23.74
C ALA A 268 -8.66 -7.77 23.62
N GLU A 269 -9.65 -8.25 22.89
CA GLU A 269 -9.90 -9.67 22.64
C GLU A 269 -8.79 -10.29 21.77
N GLU A 270 -8.32 -9.60 20.73
CA GLU A 270 -7.18 -10.00 19.90
C GLU A 270 -5.88 -10.04 20.72
N MET A 271 -5.58 -8.99 21.50
CA MET A 271 -4.42 -8.96 22.39
C MET A 271 -4.50 -10.03 23.49
N LEU A 272 -5.69 -10.23 24.06
CA LEU A 272 -5.95 -11.28 25.05
C LEU A 272 -5.85 -12.67 24.42
N SER A 273 -6.17 -12.82 23.12
CA SER A 273 -6.07 -14.11 22.40
C SER A 273 -4.64 -14.59 22.24
N HIS A 274 -3.69 -13.65 22.28
CA HIS A 274 -2.26 -13.96 22.33
C HIS A 274 -1.77 -14.34 23.73
N ILE A 275 -2.58 -14.15 24.78
CA ILE A 275 -2.20 -14.33 26.19
C ILE A 275 -2.98 -15.49 26.86
N SER A 276 -4.24 -15.73 26.48
CA SER A 276 -5.11 -16.75 27.08
C SER A 276 -6.12 -17.30 26.07
N GLN A 277 -6.44 -18.60 26.15
CA GLN A 277 -7.48 -19.24 25.35
C GLN A 277 -8.90 -19.10 25.95
N GLU A 278 -9.04 -18.59 27.19
CA GLU A 278 -10.34 -18.34 27.84
C GLU A 278 -10.87 -16.92 27.57
N ASN A 279 -10.99 -16.54 26.30
CA ASN A 279 -11.35 -15.17 25.89
C ASN A 279 -12.85 -14.86 25.89
N ASP A 280 -13.72 -15.86 25.89
CA ASP A 280 -15.17 -15.65 25.68
C ASP A 280 -15.83 -14.80 26.78
N LYS A 281 -15.21 -14.67 27.96
CA LYS A 281 -15.73 -13.84 29.07
C LYS A 281 -15.36 -12.35 28.99
N LEU A 282 -14.34 -12.01 28.21
CA LEU A 282 -13.85 -10.63 28.05
C LEU A 282 -14.35 -10.00 26.74
N ASN A 283 -14.94 -10.81 25.86
CA ASN A 283 -15.57 -10.33 24.64
C ASN A 283 -16.68 -9.34 24.98
N GLY A 284 -16.62 -8.12 24.45
CA GLY A 284 -17.59 -7.07 24.74
C GLY A 284 -17.40 -6.33 26.07
N ALA A 285 -16.50 -6.77 26.96
CA ALA A 285 -16.38 -6.17 28.29
C ALA A 285 -15.64 -4.82 28.28
N LEU A 286 -14.82 -4.58 27.25
CA LEU A 286 -14.01 -3.38 27.09
C LEU A 286 -14.56 -2.45 25.99
N ASP A 287 -15.78 -2.74 25.58
CA ASP A 287 -16.48 -2.09 24.48
C ASP A 287 -17.34 -0.93 25.02
N GLY A 288 -17.28 0.22 24.35
CA GLY A 288 -18.09 1.39 24.73
C GLY A 288 -17.32 2.69 24.79
N ALA A 289 -17.65 3.53 25.78
CA ALA A 289 -17.02 4.81 26.01
C ALA A 289 -15.88 4.69 27.04
N ALA A 290 -14.72 5.29 26.75
CA ALA A 290 -13.57 5.33 27.63
C ALA A 290 -13.25 6.77 28.06
N GLY A 291 -12.74 6.93 29.29
CA GLY A 291 -12.18 8.18 29.77
C GLY A 291 -10.66 8.14 29.74
N LEU A 292 -10.03 9.10 29.04
CA LEU A 292 -8.58 9.29 29.04
C LEU A 292 -8.28 10.53 29.88
N CYS A 293 -7.44 10.39 30.92
CA CYS A 293 -7.07 11.47 31.82
C CYS A 293 -5.55 11.59 31.95
N TRP A 294 -5.05 12.82 31.88
CA TRP A 294 -3.65 13.16 32.08
C TRP A 294 -3.49 13.82 33.46
N TYR A 295 -2.48 13.35 34.18
CA TYR A 295 -2.08 13.86 35.49
C TYR A 295 -0.69 14.47 35.33
N GLU A 296 -0.45 15.58 36.03
CA GLU A 296 0.84 16.27 36.07
C GLU A 296 1.87 15.54 36.94
#